data_AF-A0AAU9PG90-F1
#
_entry.id   AF-A0AAU9PG90-F1
#
_cell.length_a   1.000
_cell.length_b   1.000
_cell.length_c   1.000
_cell.angle_alpha   90.00
_cell.angle_beta   90.00
_cell.angle_gamma   90.00
#
_symmetry.space_group_name_H-M   'P 1'
#
loop_
_entity.id
_entity.type
_entity.pdbx_description
1 polymer ?
#
loop_
_entity_poly.entity_id
_entity_poly.type
_entity_poly.pdbx_seq_one_letter_code
_entity_poly.pdbx_strand_id
1 'polypeptide(L)'
;MASGKTFAIEVKDSSRWTEYNVNLWKKALEEVAVLAGMILSGPETEFLKKIVDTIYNKLDCKKFHLPVNLTGMATRYKDIKSFINEPNEMGKDIVRQETLKFPAKRSRVWLNSDSYKILTKGEGSETVEGLALDLEMLRTEVPVKLMAK
;
A
#
# COMPACT_ATOMS: atom_id res chain seq x y z
N MET A 1 26.77 51.25 -17.91
CA MET A 1 27.16 49.85 -17.60
C MET A 1 26.36 49.40 -16.39
N ALA A 2 25.34 48.58 -16.57
CA ALA A 2 24.48 48.11 -15.48
C ALA A 2 25.01 46.79 -14.94
N SER A 3 25.45 46.80 -13.67
CA SER A 3 25.94 45.62 -12.96
C SER A 3 24.79 44.65 -12.70
N GLY A 4 24.86 43.46 -13.30
CA GLY A 4 23.88 42.40 -13.10
C GLY A 4 23.83 41.96 -11.65
N LYS A 5 22.65 42.05 -11.03
CA LYS A 5 22.41 41.49 -9.69
C LYS A 5 22.16 39.99 -9.86
N THR A 6 23.10 39.18 -9.39
CA THR A 6 22.92 37.74 -9.20
C THR A 6 22.13 37.51 -7.92
N PHE A 7 21.00 36.83 -8.03
CA PHE A 7 20.21 36.34 -6.91
C PHE A 7 20.88 35.05 -6.39
N ALA A 8 21.64 35.17 -5.31
CA ALA A 8 22.09 33.99 -4.57
C ALA A 8 20.88 33.37 -3.87
N ILE A 9 20.54 32.13 -4.24
CA ILE A 9 19.52 31.35 -3.54
C ILE A 9 20.19 30.80 -2.28
N GLU A 10 19.93 31.42 -1.13
CA GLU A 10 20.31 30.84 0.16
C GLU A 10 19.37 29.68 0.48
N VAL A 11 19.79 28.47 0.15
CA VAL A 11 19.13 27.25 0.60
C VAL A 11 19.59 26.97 2.03
N LYS A 12 18.67 27.01 2.99
CA LYS A 12 18.97 26.55 4.35
C LYS A 12 19.22 25.04 4.32
N ASP A 13 20.36 24.61 4.84
CA ASP A 13 20.65 23.19 5.04
C ASP A 13 19.56 22.57 5.89
N SER A 14 18.76 21.71 5.26
CA SER A 14 17.70 20.97 5.91
C SER A 14 18.28 19.64 6.38
N SER A 15 18.22 19.38 7.68
CA SER A 15 18.63 18.10 8.28
C SER A 15 17.85 16.88 7.73
N ARG A 16 16.77 17.10 6.98
CA ARG A 16 15.96 16.08 6.32
C ARG A 16 16.60 15.56 5.02
N TRP A 17 17.35 16.40 4.32
CA TRP A 17 17.90 16.14 2.99
C TRP A 17 19.43 15.97 3.08
N THR A 18 19.87 15.03 3.91
CA THR A 18 21.30 14.67 3.97
C THR A 18 21.73 14.03 2.64
N GLU A 19 22.98 14.24 2.26
CA GLU A 19 23.57 13.60 1.07
C GLU A 19 23.40 12.08 1.10
N TYR A 20 23.54 11.48 2.28
CA TYR A 20 23.26 10.07 2.52
C TYR A 20 21.83 9.68 2.12
N ASN A 21 20.80 10.39 2.63
CA ASN A 21 19.39 10.08 2.31
C ASN A 21 19.09 10.31 0.82
N VAL A 22 19.65 11.37 0.22
CA VAL A 22 19.48 11.66 -1.20
C VAL A 22 20.07 10.55 -2.07
N ASN A 23 21.28 10.09 -1.75
CA ASN A 23 21.92 9.00 -2.47
C ASN A 23 21.18 7.67 -2.27
N LEU A 24 20.64 7.42 -1.07
CA LEU A 24 19.80 6.25 -0.80
C LEU A 24 18.52 6.25 -1.64
N TRP A 25 17.82 7.38 -1.73
CA TRP A 25 16.62 7.50 -2.58
C TRP A 25 16.92 7.40 -4.07
N LYS A 26 18.04 7.98 -4.53
CA LYS A 26 18.49 7.83 -5.92
C LYS A 26 18.72 6.36 -6.26
N LYS A 27 19.42 5.63 -5.39
CA LYS A 27 19.68 4.19 -5.58
C LYS A 27 18.38 3.38 -5.60
N ALA A 28 17.47 3.62 -4.66
CA ALA A 28 16.17 2.94 -4.63
C ALA A 28 15.35 3.22 -5.90
N LEU A 29 15.37 4.46 -6.40
CA LEU A 29 14.67 4.83 -7.64
C LEU A 29 15.28 4.15 -8.86
N GLU A 30 16.61 4.06 -8.94
CA GLU A 30 17.32 3.37 -10.01
C GLU A 30 17.00 1.87 -10.01
N GLU A 31 17.03 1.23 -8.85
CA GLU A 31 16.67 -0.18 -8.71
C GLU A 31 15.22 -0.45 -9.17
N VAL A 32 14.28 0.41 -8.79
CA VAL A 32 12.86 0.25 -9.16
C VAL A 32 12.59 0.61 -10.63
N ALA A 33 13.34 1.55 -11.22
CA ALA A 33 13.16 1.97 -12.61
C ALA A 33 13.52 0.87 -13.63
N VAL A 34 14.42 -0.03 -13.28
CA VAL A 34 14.83 -1.18 -14.12
C VAL A 34 13.81 -2.33 -14.04
N LEU A 35 12.93 -2.34 -13.04
CA LEU A 35 11.90 -3.36 -12.92
C LEU A 35 10.81 -3.17 -13.99
N ALA A 36 10.28 -4.29 -14.48
CA ALA A 36 9.14 -4.27 -15.39
C ALA A 36 7.91 -3.65 -14.69
N GLY A 37 7.61 -2.40 -15.03
CA GLY A 37 6.48 -1.63 -14.52
C GLY A 37 5.34 -1.48 -15.52
N MET A 38 4.27 -0.82 -15.08
CA MET A 38 3.18 -0.39 -15.96
C MET A 38 3.20 1.13 -16.07
N ILE A 39 3.12 1.64 -17.30
CA ILE A 39 3.01 3.07 -17.58
C ILE A 39 1.52 3.42 -17.64
N LEU A 40 1.11 4.48 -16.92
CA LEU A 40 -0.26 4.97 -16.95
C LEU A 40 -0.66 5.25 -18.40
N SER A 41 -1.73 4.59 -18.85
CA SER A 41 -2.25 4.74 -20.20
C SER A 41 -3.77 4.69 -20.17
N GLY A 42 -4.40 5.73 -20.69
CA GLY A 42 -5.86 5.86 -20.73
C GLY A 42 -6.48 6.31 -19.40
N PRO A 43 -7.79 6.10 -19.22
CA PRO A 43 -8.48 6.44 -17.98
C PRO A 43 -7.89 5.71 -16.77
N GLU A 44 -7.72 6.45 -15.67
CA GLU A 44 -7.15 5.93 -14.43
C GLU A 44 -7.90 4.69 -13.91
N THR A 45 -9.23 4.65 -14.07
CA THR A 45 -10.07 3.52 -13.64
C THR A 45 -9.76 2.23 -14.42
N GLU A 46 -9.52 2.32 -15.73
CA GLU A 46 -9.11 1.16 -16.54
C GLU A 46 -7.70 0.72 -16.20
N PHE A 47 -6.81 1.67 -15.92
CA PHE A 47 -5.44 1.39 -15.52
C PHE A 47 -5.38 0.70 -14.16
N LEU A 48 -6.12 1.19 -13.16
CA LEU A 48 -6.25 0.55 -11.85
C LEU A 48 -6.82 -0.86 -11.97
N LYS A 49 -7.82 -1.07 -12.83
CA LYS A 49 -8.35 -2.41 -13.09
C LYS A 49 -7.26 -3.36 -13.61
N LYS A 50 -6.44 -2.91 -14.56
CA LYS A 50 -5.31 -3.70 -15.10
C LYS A 50 -4.28 -4.04 -14.02
N ILE A 51 -3.95 -3.10 -13.14
CA ILE A 51 -3.04 -3.35 -12.00
C ILE A 51 -3.62 -4.43 -11.09
N VAL A 52 -4.88 -4.26 -10.66
CA VAL A 52 -5.56 -5.20 -9.77
C VAL A 52 -5.62 -6.59 -10.39
N ASP A 53 -6.01 -6.70 -11.66
CA ASP A 53 -6.08 -7.98 -12.36
C ASP A 53 -4.69 -8.65 -12.48
N THR A 54 -3.63 -7.85 -12.72
CA THR A 54 -2.25 -8.36 -12.81
C THR A 54 -1.77 -8.91 -11.47
N ILE A 55 -2.00 -8.18 -10.38
CA ILE A 55 -1.65 -8.62 -9.02
C ILE A 55 -2.43 -9.89 -8.69
N TYR A 56 -3.74 -9.88 -8.97
CA TYR A 56 -4.64 -11.01 -8.70
C TYR A 56 -4.16 -12.29 -9.39
N ASN A 57 -3.78 -12.21 -10.66
CA ASN A 57 -3.30 -13.34 -11.45
C ASN A 57 -1.92 -13.83 -10.99
N LYS A 58 -1.01 -12.91 -10.63
CA LYS A 58 0.33 -13.27 -10.13
C LYS A 58 0.28 -13.96 -8.77
N LEU A 59 -0.69 -13.61 -7.92
CA LEU A 59 -0.84 -14.16 -6.58
C LEU A 59 -1.60 -15.50 -6.54
N ASP A 60 -2.08 -16.01 -7.68
CA ASP A 60 -2.95 -17.21 -7.78
C ASP A 60 -4.06 -17.20 -6.71
N CYS A 61 -4.69 -16.04 -6.49
CA CYS A 61 -5.80 -15.96 -5.55
C CYS A 61 -6.95 -16.81 -6.11
N LYS A 62 -7.10 -18.04 -5.62
CA LYS A 62 -8.21 -18.92 -5.99
C LYS A 62 -9.52 -18.26 -5.56
N LYS A 63 -10.26 -17.74 -6.55
CA LYS A 63 -11.63 -17.26 -6.35
C LYS A 63 -12.49 -18.51 -6.14
N PHE A 64 -12.86 -18.78 -4.90
CA PHE A 64 -13.88 -19.77 -4.62
C PHE A 64 -15.23 -19.22 -5.10
N HIS A 65 -15.61 -19.58 -6.33
CA HIS A 65 -16.97 -19.37 -6.81
C HIS A 65 -17.90 -20.29 -6.01
N LEU A 66 -18.52 -19.73 -4.98
CA LEU A 66 -19.52 -20.44 -4.19
C LEU A 66 -20.86 -20.42 -4.96
N PRO A 67 -21.52 -21.58 -5.14
CA PRO A 67 -22.88 -21.64 -5.65
C PRO A 67 -23.82 -20.76 -4.81
N VAL A 68 -24.74 -20.06 -5.49
CA VAL A 68 -25.64 -19.04 -4.91
C VAL A 68 -26.65 -19.62 -3.90
N ASN A 69 -26.79 -20.95 -3.82
CA ASN A 69 -27.82 -21.66 -3.06
C ASN A 69 -27.31 -22.33 -1.76
N LEU A 70 -26.29 -21.77 -1.12
CA LEU A 70 -25.62 -22.34 0.05
C LEU A 70 -26.19 -21.86 1.40
N THR A 71 -27.52 -21.86 1.56
CA THR A 71 -28.17 -21.65 2.86
C THR A 71 -27.64 -22.70 3.85
N GLY A 72 -26.82 -22.27 4.81
CA GLY A 72 -26.17 -23.14 5.81
C GLY A 72 -24.67 -23.41 5.60
N MET A 73 -24.13 -23.35 4.38
CA MET A 73 -22.66 -23.44 4.16
C MET A 73 -21.97 -22.08 4.17
N ALA A 74 -22.71 -20.97 3.97
CA ALA A 74 -22.13 -19.63 4.08
C ALA A 74 -21.48 -19.39 5.45
N THR A 75 -22.07 -19.92 6.52
CA THR A 75 -21.53 -19.85 7.89
C THR A 75 -20.22 -20.65 8.00
N ARG A 76 -20.22 -21.91 7.56
CA ARG A 76 -19.02 -22.77 7.59
C ARG A 76 -17.90 -22.23 6.70
N TYR A 77 -18.23 -21.63 5.56
CA TYR A 77 -17.26 -20.96 4.71
C TYR A 77 -16.67 -19.73 5.39
N LYS A 78 -17.49 -18.91 6.09
CA LYS A 78 -16.97 -17.81 6.90
C LYS A 78 -15.98 -18.33 7.96
N ASP A 79 -16.31 -19.42 8.64
CA ASP A 79 -15.47 -20.02 9.68
C ASP A 79 -14.15 -20.57 9.11
N ILE A 80 -14.19 -21.21 7.94
CA ILE A 80 -12.99 -21.75 7.29
C ILE A 80 -12.15 -20.62 6.69
N LYS A 81 -12.79 -19.62 6.08
CA LYS A 81 -12.11 -18.45 5.50
C LYS A 81 -11.44 -17.62 6.59
N SER A 82 -12.08 -17.42 7.74
CA SER A 82 -11.45 -16.73 8.88
C SER A 82 -10.28 -17.54 9.42
N PHE A 83 -10.40 -18.87 9.51
CA PHE A 83 -9.30 -19.73 9.96
C PHE A 83 -8.07 -19.73 9.04
N ILE A 84 -8.26 -19.63 7.72
CA ILE A 84 -7.17 -19.68 6.72
C ILE A 84 -6.58 -18.30 6.43
N ASN A 85 -7.42 -17.25 6.36
CA ASN A 85 -6.99 -15.93 5.93
C ASN A 85 -6.68 -14.97 7.08
N GLU A 86 -7.10 -15.27 8.31
CA GLU A 86 -6.59 -14.55 9.47
C GLU A 86 -5.41 -15.31 10.08
N PRO A 87 -4.27 -14.64 10.29
CA PRO A 87 -3.28 -15.17 11.22
C PRO A 87 -3.97 -15.38 12.56
N ASN A 88 -3.80 -16.56 13.15
CA ASN A 88 -4.18 -16.82 14.54
C ASN A 88 -3.69 -15.64 15.42
N GLU A 89 -4.48 -15.22 16.42
CA GLU A 89 -4.16 -14.05 17.27
C GLU A 89 -2.75 -14.10 17.86
N MET A 90 -2.20 -15.29 18.11
CA MET A 90 -0.80 -15.46 18.51
C MET A 90 0.19 -14.91 17.47
N GLY A 91 -0.03 -15.17 16.19
CA GLY A 91 0.78 -14.62 15.11
C GLY A 91 0.65 -13.11 14.99
N LYS A 92 -0.56 -12.58 15.19
CA LYS A 92 -0.79 -11.12 15.25
C LYS A 92 -0.11 -10.51 16.50
N ASP A 93 -0.13 -11.21 17.63
CA ASP A 93 0.43 -10.74 18.88
C ASP A 93 1.96 -10.68 18.85
N ILE A 94 2.63 -11.68 18.28
CA ILE A 94 4.09 -11.63 18.07
C ILE A 94 4.48 -10.36 17.32
N VAL A 95 3.78 -10.05 16.22
CA VAL A 95 4.04 -8.85 15.40
C VAL A 95 3.67 -7.57 16.16
N ARG A 96 2.59 -7.57 16.97
CA ARG A 96 2.23 -6.43 17.84
C ARG A 96 3.30 -6.17 18.91
N GLN A 97 3.97 -7.20 19.42
CA GLN A 97 5.02 -7.07 20.44
C GLN A 97 6.30 -6.44 19.90
N GLU A 98 6.56 -6.48 18.59
CA GLU A 98 7.70 -5.75 17.99
C GLU A 98 7.62 -4.25 18.30
N THR A 99 6.41 -3.69 18.20
CA THR A 99 6.13 -2.35 18.71
C THR A 99 4.63 -2.13 18.89
N LEU A 100 4.23 -1.78 20.10
CA LEU A 100 2.81 -1.56 20.41
C LEU A 100 2.25 -0.29 19.76
N LYS A 101 3.08 0.75 19.64
CA LYS A 101 2.62 2.11 19.29
C LYS A 101 2.80 2.49 17.83
N PHE A 102 3.71 1.83 17.11
CA PHE A 102 4.12 2.27 15.78
C PHE A 102 3.97 1.14 14.75
N PRO A 103 2.76 0.91 14.21
CA PRO A 103 2.53 -0.14 13.21
C PRO A 103 3.51 -0.08 12.03
N ALA A 104 3.89 1.11 11.59
CA ALA A 104 4.86 1.35 10.52
C ALA A 104 6.28 0.81 10.78
N LYS A 105 6.61 0.46 12.02
CA LYS A 105 7.92 -0.07 12.41
C LYS A 105 7.89 -1.59 12.68
N ARG A 106 6.78 -2.25 12.35
CA ARG A 106 6.64 -3.71 12.46
C ARG A 106 7.08 -4.37 11.16
N SER A 107 7.47 -5.64 11.25
CA SER A 107 7.70 -6.55 10.13
C SER A 107 6.44 -6.71 9.28
N ARG A 108 5.26 -6.77 9.91
CA ARG A 108 3.98 -6.94 9.22
C ARG A 108 2.89 -6.03 9.79
N VAL A 109 1.99 -5.58 8.92
CA VAL A 109 0.80 -4.80 9.33
C VAL A 109 -0.46 -5.50 8.82
N TRP A 110 -1.22 -6.07 9.75
CA TRP A 110 -2.44 -6.84 9.43
C TRP A 110 -3.71 -6.00 9.48
N LEU A 111 -3.70 -4.88 10.21
CA LEU A 111 -4.86 -4.00 10.31
C LEU A 111 -4.94 -3.14 9.06
N ASN A 112 -5.99 -3.34 8.26
CA ASN A 112 -6.22 -2.56 7.03
C ASN A 112 -6.13 -1.05 7.27
N SER A 113 -6.70 -0.54 8.37
CA SER A 113 -6.64 0.88 8.73
C SER A 113 -5.21 1.39 8.91
N ASP A 114 -4.35 0.59 9.53
CA ASP A 114 -2.94 0.94 9.73
C ASP A 114 -2.18 0.85 8.40
N SER A 115 -2.41 -0.21 7.61
CA SER A 115 -1.83 -0.36 6.27
C SER A 115 -2.19 0.83 5.36
N TYR A 116 -3.47 1.21 5.29
CA TYR A 116 -3.93 2.35 4.50
C TYR A 116 -3.34 3.66 4.99
N LYS A 117 -3.28 3.89 6.31
CA LYS A 117 -2.67 5.09 6.88
C LYS A 117 -1.18 5.19 6.53
N ILE A 118 -0.45 4.08 6.61
CA ILE A 118 0.98 4.01 6.26
C ILE A 118 1.17 4.36 4.79
N LEU A 119 0.38 3.75 3.89
CA LEU A 119 0.48 3.98 2.45
C LEU A 119 0.08 5.41 2.06
N THR A 120 -1.05 5.90 2.54
CA THR A 120 -1.58 7.24 2.20
C THR A 120 -0.71 8.37 2.73
N LYS A 121 -0.08 8.20 3.89
CA LYS A 121 0.82 9.20 4.47
C LYS A 121 2.27 9.03 4.08
N GLY A 122 2.62 7.96 3.36
CA GLY A 122 4.01 7.62 3.05
C GLY A 122 4.85 7.37 4.30
N GLU A 123 4.24 6.86 5.38
CA GLU A 123 4.89 6.61 6.67
C GLU A 123 5.54 5.22 6.73
N GLY A 124 5.75 4.56 5.58
CA GLY A 124 6.39 3.24 5.51
C GLY A 124 7.83 3.25 6.04
N SER A 125 8.26 2.15 6.64
CA SER A 125 9.63 1.93 7.07
C SER A 125 10.24 0.73 6.37
N GLU A 126 11.58 0.70 6.28
CA GLU A 126 12.35 -0.45 5.79
C GLU A 126 12.09 -1.74 6.59
N THR A 127 11.57 -1.63 7.81
CA THR A 127 11.20 -2.77 8.63
C THR A 127 9.95 -3.48 8.12
N VAL A 128 9.09 -2.83 7.33
CA VAL A 128 7.82 -3.41 6.87
C VAL A 128 8.09 -4.37 5.72
N GLU A 129 7.98 -5.66 6.02
CA GLU A 129 8.11 -6.76 5.05
C GLU A 129 6.76 -7.17 4.44
N GLY A 130 5.63 -6.82 5.08
CA GLY A 130 4.30 -7.17 4.56
C GLY A 130 3.15 -6.31 5.07
N LEU A 131 2.18 -6.04 4.18
CA LEU A 131 0.95 -5.31 4.48
C LEU A 131 -0.26 -6.15 4.06
N ALA A 132 -1.25 -6.27 4.94
CA ALA A 132 -2.57 -6.75 4.58
C ALA A 132 -3.41 -5.59 4.06
N LEU A 133 -4.04 -5.82 2.90
CA LEU A 133 -4.92 -4.87 2.25
C LEU A 133 -6.21 -5.59 1.83
N ASP A 134 -7.32 -5.19 2.42
CA ASP A 134 -8.63 -5.60 1.94
C ASP A 134 -9.04 -4.73 0.74
N LEU A 135 -8.94 -5.33 -0.45
CA LEU A 135 -9.31 -4.72 -1.73
C LEU A 135 -10.82 -4.39 -1.82
N GLU A 136 -11.68 -4.99 -1.00
CA GLU A 136 -13.10 -4.61 -0.94
C GLU A 136 -13.28 -3.24 -0.27
N MET A 137 -12.45 -2.87 0.72
CA MET A 137 -12.47 -1.54 1.33
C MET A 137 -12.09 -0.43 0.34
N LEU A 138 -11.16 -0.70 -0.60
CA LEU A 138 -10.78 0.24 -1.66
C LEU A 138 -11.95 0.61 -2.59
N ARG A 139 -12.91 -0.32 -2.77
CA ARG A 139 -14.11 -0.04 -3.58
C ARG A 139 -15.12 0.84 -2.84
N THR A 140 -15.03 0.93 -1.51
CA THR A 140 -16.00 1.67 -0.68
C THR A 140 -15.61 3.11 -0.39
N GLU A 141 -14.39 3.55 -0.71
CA GLU A 141 -13.91 4.94 -0.51
C GLU A 141 -13.88 5.81 -1.76
N VAL A 142 -14.65 5.49 -2.80
CA VAL A 142 -15.07 6.50 -3.79
C VAL A 142 -16.58 6.66 -3.69
N PRO A 143 -17.11 7.57 -2.85
CA PRO A 143 -18.41 8.12 -3.14
C PRO A 143 -18.29 8.83 -4.49
N VAL A 144 -18.83 8.21 -5.52
CA VAL A 144 -19.27 8.86 -6.76
C VAL A 144 -20.32 9.89 -6.36
N LYS A 145 -19.88 11.04 -5.83
CA LYS A 145 -20.64 12.29 -5.85
C LYS A 145 -20.05 13.09 -7.01
N LEU A 146 -20.59 12.95 -8.22
CA LEU A 146 -21.70 13.81 -8.67
C LEU A 146 -21.52 15.25 -8.13
N MET A 147 -20.68 16.02 -8.82
CA MET A 147 -20.94 17.43 -9.04
C MET A 147 -20.82 17.71 -10.55
N ALA A 148 -21.79 17.16 -11.29
CA ALA A 148 -22.40 17.92 -12.35
C ALA A 148 -23.41 18.86 -11.68
N LYS A 149 -23.08 20.15 -11.63
CA LYS A 149 -24.03 21.26 -11.77
C LYS A 149 -23.28 22.50 -12.20
#